data_AF-A0A830DHR1-F1
#
_entry.id   AF-A0A830DHR1-F1
#
_cell.length_a   1.000
_cell.length_b   1.000
_cell.length_c   1.000
_cell.angle_alpha   90.00
_cell.angle_beta   90.00
_cell.angle_gamma   90.00
#
_symmetry.space_group_name_H-M   'P 1'
#
loop_
_entity.id
_entity.type
_entity.pdbx_description
1 polymer ?
#
loop_
_entity_poly.entity_id
_entity_poly.type
_entity_poly.pdbx_seq_one_letter_code
_entity_poly.pdbx_strand_id
1 'polypeptide(L)'
;MALRAKVLQKKAEKFELKKLQVLKVDKELVLALEPLLQDVYANRRPKPTDYEVRRDLVRVFNEIAKEIYGHSKDIPVVVEFGSFVMDLFSTTSDLDLSVNFSTTTVPFPREKKIQTLRKFAKKLYAIQSKVFSLQFISFP
;
A
#
# COMPACT_ATOMS: atom_id res chain seq x y z
N MET A 1 -6.33 -28.88 37.69
CA MET A 1 -5.93 -27.88 36.66
C MET A 1 -7.07 -26.92 36.30
N ALA A 2 -8.28 -27.41 36.00
CA ALA A 2 -9.44 -26.57 35.62
C ALA A 2 -9.86 -25.50 36.65
N LEU A 3 -9.75 -25.79 37.95
CA LEU A 3 -10.11 -24.85 39.02
C LEU A 3 -9.18 -23.62 39.08
N ARG A 4 -7.88 -23.82 38.80
CA ARG A 4 -6.87 -22.74 38.78
C ARG A 4 -7.06 -21.81 37.58
N ALA A 5 -7.42 -22.36 36.42
CA ALA A 5 -7.74 -21.58 35.23
C ALA A 5 -8.98 -20.68 35.45
N LYS A 6 -10.05 -21.21 36.05
CA LYS A 6 -11.26 -20.42 36.38
C LYS A 6 -10.98 -19.27 37.34
N VAL A 7 -10.10 -19.47 38.32
CA VAL A 7 -9.71 -18.41 39.27
C VAL A 7 -8.90 -17.31 38.57
N LEU A 8 -7.96 -17.68 37.70
CA LEU A 8 -7.17 -16.72 36.93
C LEU A 8 -8.03 -15.92 35.96
N GLN A 9 -8.99 -16.58 35.29
CA GLN A 9 -9.95 -15.93 34.41
C GLN A 9 -10.79 -14.88 35.14
N LYS A 10 -11.39 -15.23 36.29
CA LYS A 10 -12.14 -14.26 37.11
C LYS A 10 -11.29 -13.09 37.59
N LYS A 11 -10.00 -13.32 37.84
CA LYS A 11 -9.06 -12.27 38.24
C LYS A 11 -8.78 -11.32 37.07
N ALA A 12 -8.54 -11.86 35.88
CA ALA A 12 -8.34 -11.08 34.65
C ALA A 12 -9.57 -10.23 34.32
N GLU A 13 -10.77 -10.83 34.33
CA GLU A 13 -12.04 -10.13 34.11
C GLU A 13 -12.23 -8.97 35.10
N LYS A 14 -11.90 -9.18 36.38
CA LYS A 14 -11.96 -8.13 37.41
C LYS A 14 -10.97 -6.99 37.16
N PHE A 15 -9.77 -7.28 36.64
CA PHE A 15 -8.79 -6.26 36.31
C PHE A 15 -9.19 -5.45 35.07
N GLU A 16 -9.70 -6.10 34.03
CA GLU A 16 -10.25 -5.42 32.85
C GLU A 16 -11.42 -4.50 33.22
N LEU A 17 -12.36 -4.97 34.07
CA LEU A 17 -13.48 -4.16 34.53
C LEU A 17 -13.01 -2.91 35.29
N LYS A 18 -11.99 -3.05 36.15
CA LYS A 18 -11.39 -1.92 36.87
C LYS A 18 -10.72 -0.94 35.91
N LYS A 19 -10.03 -1.43 34.88
CA LYS A 19 -9.39 -0.60 33.87
C LYS A 19 -10.42 0.18 33.04
N LEU A 20 -11.53 -0.45 32.68
CA LEU A 20 -12.66 0.19 32.00
C LEU A 20 -13.34 1.25 32.88
N GLN A 21 -13.45 1.03 34.20
CA GLN A 21 -14.00 2.03 35.12
C GLN A 21 -13.11 3.27 35.28
N VAL A 22 -11.79 3.15 35.05
CA VAL A 22 -10.85 4.27 35.04
C VAL A 22 -10.95 5.08 33.74
N LEU A 23 -11.32 4.42 32.63
CA LEU A 23 -11.60 5.06 31.36
C LEU A 23 -12.99 5.74 31.40
N LYS A 24 -13.10 6.81 32.19
CA LYS A 24 -14.24 7.73 32.07
C LYS A 24 -14.09 8.49 30.76
N VAL A 25 -14.78 8.00 29.74
CA VAL A 25 -14.90 8.68 28.46
C VAL A 25 -15.77 9.91 28.68
N ASP A 26 -15.16 11.09 28.67
CA ASP A 26 -15.86 12.36 28.77
C ASP A 26 -16.71 12.57 27.51
N LYS A 27 -17.99 12.85 27.70
CA LYS A 27 -18.93 13.08 26.61
C LYS A 27 -18.49 14.27 25.75
N GLU A 28 -17.90 15.30 26.35
CA GLU A 28 -17.40 16.46 25.61
C GLU A 28 -16.19 16.09 24.74
N LEU A 29 -15.29 15.22 25.23
CA LEU A 29 -14.17 14.71 24.44
C LEU A 29 -14.63 13.84 23.26
N VAL A 30 -15.67 13.02 23.44
CA VAL A 30 -16.22 12.22 22.33
C VAL A 30 -16.88 13.10 21.28
N LEU A 31 -17.62 14.13 21.72
CA LEU A 31 -18.23 15.08 20.80
C LEU A 31 -17.18 15.89 20.03
N ALA A 32 -16.03 16.19 20.65
CA ALA A 32 -14.92 16.86 20.00
C ALA A 32 -14.11 15.94 19.05
N LEU A 33 -14.22 14.62 19.19
CA LEU A 33 -13.44 13.68 18.38
C LEU A 33 -13.86 13.70 16.90
N GLU A 34 -15.16 13.74 16.63
CA GLU A 34 -15.68 13.75 15.26
C GLU A 34 -15.14 14.91 14.41
N PRO A 35 -15.27 16.20 14.82
CA PRO A 35 -14.73 17.30 14.03
C PRO A 35 -13.21 17.21 13.86
N LEU A 36 -12.47 16.75 14.88
CA LEU A 36 -11.02 16.53 14.76
C LEU A 36 -10.68 15.46 13.71
N LEU A 37 -11.43 14.35 13.67
CA LEU A 37 -11.24 13.30 12.66
C LEU A 37 -11.59 13.80 11.26
N GLN A 38 -12.66 14.58 11.12
CA GLN A 38 -13.04 15.21 9.85
C GLN A 38 -11.98 16.19 9.35
N ASP A 39 -11.42 17.00 10.23
CA ASP A 39 -10.33 17.92 9.89
C ASP A 39 -9.08 17.16 9.43
N VAL A 40 -8.69 16.10 10.14
CA VAL A 40 -7.58 15.24 9.73
C VAL A 40 -7.87 14.60 8.38
N TYR A 41 -9.07 14.07 8.16
CA TYR A 41 -9.45 13.47 6.89
C TYR A 41 -9.41 14.50 5.75
N ALA A 42 -10.01 15.68 5.93
CA ALA A 42 -10.04 16.73 4.93
C ALA A 42 -8.64 17.20 4.52
N ASN A 43 -7.70 17.24 5.47
CA ASN A 43 -6.30 17.61 5.22
C ASN A 43 -5.48 16.50 4.56
N ARG A 44 -5.85 15.23 4.77
CA ARG A 44 -5.05 14.08 4.33
C ARG A 44 -5.58 13.42 3.06
N ARG A 45 -6.85 13.62 2.74
CA ARG A 45 -7.50 13.00 1.59
C ARG A 45 -6.82 13.42 0.28
N PRO A 46 -6.73 12.53 -0.71
CA PRO A 46 -6.16 12.87 -2.01
C PRO A 46 -7.00 13.89 -2.77
N LYS A 47 -6.32 14.68 -3.61
CA LYS A 47 -6.95 15.56 -4.60
C LYS A 47 -7.11 14.82 -5.93
N PRO A 48 -8.02 15.26 -6.81
CA PRO A 48 -8.21 14.65 -8.14
C PRO A 48 -6.90 14.50 -8.94
N THR A 49 -6.02 15.51 -8.86
CA THR A 49 -4.70 15.48 -9.51
C THR A 49 -3.79 14.37 -8.98
N ASP A 50 -3.88 14.03 -7.68
CA ASP A 50 -3.07 12.96 -7.09
C ASP A 50 -3.48 11.59 -7.66
N TYR A 51 -4.76 11.41 -7.96
CA TYR A 51 -5.26 10.21 -8.65
C TYR A 51 -4.76 10.13 -10.09
N GLU A 52 -4.78 11.25 -10.82
CA GLU A 52 -4.31 11.30 -12.20
C GLU A 52 -2.84 10.90 -12.29
N VAL A 53 -1.98 11.53 -11.47
CA VAL A 53 -0.54 11.19 -11.43
C VAL A 53 -0.30 9.71 -11.14
N ARG A 54 -1.04 9.12 -10.20
CA ARG A 54 -0.89 7.69 -9.86
C ARG A 54 -1.39 6.78 -10.99
N ARG A 55 -2.52 7.11 -11.63
CA ARG A 55 -3.01 6.36 -12.81
C ARG A 55 -2.02 6.44 -13.97
N ASP A 56 -1.41 7.59 -14.16
CA ASP A 56 -0.39 7.80 -15.19
C ASP A 56 0.83 6.92 -14.92
N LEU A 57 1.26 6.84 -13.66
CA LEU A 57 2.34 5.96 -13.25
C LEU A 57 2.00 4.48 -13.51
N VAL A 58 0.78 4.03 -13.21
CA VAL A 58 0.32 2.66 -13.54
C VAL A 58 0.41 2.39 -15.06
N ARG A 59 0.03 3.35 -15.90
CA ARG A 59 0.17 3.22 -17.37
C ARG A 59 1.64 3.08 -17.78
N VAL A 60 2.54 3.89 -17.21
CA VAL A 60 3.98 3.78 -17.45
C VAL A 60 4.52 2.41 -17.06
N PHE A 61 4.11 1.86 -15.91
CA PHE A 61 4.52 0.51 -15.50
C PHE A 61 4.00 -0.59 -16.44
N ASN A 62 2.81 -0.42 -17.04
CA ASN A 62 2.31 -1.34 -18.04
C ASN A 62 3.11 -1.26 -19.35
N GLU A 63 3.53 -0.07 -19.78
CA GLU A 63 4.43 0.06 -20.93
C GLU A 63 5.81 -0.57 -20.64
N ILE A 64 6.35 -0.37 -19.43
CA ILE A 64 7.57 -1.07 -18.99
C ILE A 64 7.39 -2.59 -19.05
N ALA A 65 6.24 -3.12 -18.61
CA ALA A 65 5.95 -4.54 -18.70
C ALA A 65 5.94 -5.04 -20.15
N LYS A 66 5.29 -4.30 -21.07
CA LYS A 66 5.31 -4.60 -22.51
C LYS A 66 6.72 -4.55 -23.08
N GLU A 67 7.57 -3.61 -22.68
CA GLU A 67 8.95 -3.56 -23.18
C GLU A 67 9.80 -4.73 -22.66
N ILE A 68 9.63 -5.12 -21.39
CA ILE A 68 10.37 -6.24 -20.79
C ILE A 68 9.93 -7.58 -21.40
N TYR A 69 8.64 -7.73 -21.71
CA TYR A 69 8.02 -8.99 -22.10
C TYR A 69 7.47 -9.01 -23.53
N GLY A 70 7.65 -7.99 -24.36
CA GLY A 70 6.91 -7.79 -25.63
C GLY A 70 7.08 -8.86 -26.71
N HIS A 71 8.04 -9.77 -26.54
CA HIS A 71 8.20 -10.97 -27.38
C HIS A 71 7.62 -12.25 -26.76
N SER A 72 7.06 -12.16 -25.55
CA SER A 72 6.41 -13.23 -24.79
C SER A 72 4.96 -13.36 -25.21
N LYS A 73 4.45 -14.60 -25.21
CA LYS A 73 3.00 -14.87 -25.34
C LYS A 73 2.21 -14.46 -24.09
N ASP A 74 2.91 -14.25 -22.98
CA ASP A 74 2.33 -13.89 -21.67
C ASP A 74 3.01 -12.61 -21.19
N ILE A 75 2.38 -11.47 -21.51
CA ILE A 75 2.78 -10.14 -21.06
C ILE A 75 1.99 -9.83 -19.79
N PRO A 76 2.64 -9.56 -18.65
CA PRO A 76 1.91 -9.29 -17.42
C PRO A 76 1.26 -7.91 -17.47
N VAL A 77 0.11 -7.80 -16.81
CA VAL A 77 -0.58 -6.53 -16.55
C VAL A 77 -0.20 -6.05 -15.15
N VAL A 78 0.15 -4.77 -15.04
CA VAL A 78 0.40 -4.14 -13.74
C VAL A 78 -0.89 -3.47 -13.28
N VAL A 79 -1.33 -3.78 -12.05
CA VAL A 79 -2.55 -3.22 -11.46
C VAL A 79 -2.25 -2.63 -10.08
N GLU A 80 -2.99 -1.60 -9.72
CA GLU A 80 -3.02 -1.04 -8.38
C GLU A 80 -3.61 -2.00 -7.33
N PHE A 81 -3.14 -1.89 -6.09
CA PHE A 81 -3.82 -2.45 -4.92
C PHE A 81 -3.65 -1.52 -3.70
N GLY A 82 -4.08 -1.99 -2.52
CA GLY A 82 -3.77 -1.31 -1.27
C GLY A 82 -4.53 0.00 -1.09
N SER A 83 -3.88 0.97 -0.46
CA SER A 83 -4.52 2.24 -0.03
C SER A 83 -5.10 3.05 -1.18
N PHE A 84 -4.53 2.91 -2.39
CA PHE A 84 -5.02 3.60 -3.58
C PHE A 84 -6.40 3.11 -4.02
N VAL A 85 -6.62 1.79 -4.05
CA VAL A 85 -7.91 1.19 -4.44
C VAL A 85 -8.99 1.41 -3.38
N MET A 86 -8.60 1.63 -2.13
CA MET A 86 -9.52 1.89 -1.03
C MET A 86 -9.91 3.37 -0.86
N ASP A 87 -9.39 4.28 -1.69
CA ASP A 87 -9.56 5.74 -1.54
C ASP A 87 -9.08 6.28 -0.18
N LEU A 88 -8.08 5.62 0.41
CA LEU A 88 -7.52 5.96 1.73
C LEU A 88 -6.04 6.34 1.68
N PHE A 89 -5.47 6.54 0.49
CA PHE A 89 -4.10 7.02 0.37
C PHE A 89 -4.00 8.50 0.75
N SER A 90 -2.77 8.94 1.00
CA SER A 90 -2.42 10.35 1.18
C SER A 90 -1.34 10.73 0.16
N THR A 91 -1.04 12.02 0.03
CA THR A 91 0.03 12.50 -0.87
C THR A 91 1.40 11.89 -0.55
N THR A 92 1.64 11.48 0.69
CA THR A 92 2.88 10.84 1.15
C THR A 92 2.83 9.32 1.14
N SER A 93 1.68 8.71 0.87
CA SER A 93 1.55 7.25 0.77
C SER A 93 2.30 6.73 -0.46
N ASP A 94 2.84 5.52 -0.38
CA ASP A 94 3.34 4.79 -1.53
C ASP A 94 2.21 4.39 -2.50
N LEU A 95 2.60 3.90 -3.68
CA LEU A 95 1.71 3.29 -4.65
C LEU A 95 2.01 1.79 -4.72
N ASP A 96 1.07 1.02 -4.19
CA ASP A 96 1.11 -0.44 -4.18
C ASP A 96 0.70 -1.01 -5.54
N LEU A 97 1.60 -1.80 -6.16
CA LEU A 97 1.40 -2.40 -7.48
C LEU A 97 1.56 -3.92 -7.46
N SER A 98 0.68 -4.62 -8.19
CA SER A 98 0.77 -6.05 -8.45
C SER A 98 1.05 -6.32 -9.92
N VAL A 99 1.95 -7.27 -10.19
CA VAL A 99 2.29 -7.72 -11.55
C VAL A 99 1.59 -9.06 -11.80
N ASN A 100 0.57 -9.04 -12.66
CA ASN A 100 -0.34 -10.16 -12.86
C ASN A 100 -0.11 -10.78 -14.24
N PHE A 101 0.27 -12.06 -14.25
CA PHE A 101 0.36 -12.87 -15.47
C PHE A 101 -0.99 -13.50 -15.76
N SER A 102 -1.24 -13.86 -17.02
CA SER A 102 -2.47 -14.56 -17.39
C SER A 102 -2.56 -15.87 -16.60
N THR A 103 -3.63 -16.01 -15.83
CA THR A 103 -3.78 -17.04 -14.81
C THR A 103 -3.91 -18.41 -15.46
N THR A 104 -2.94 -19.29 -15.16
CA THR A 104 -3.23 -20.71 -15.03
C THR A 104 -3.61 -20.98 -13.59
N THR A 105 -4.42 -22.01 -13.33
CA THR A 105 -4.85 -22.46 -11.98
C THR A 105 -3.69 -22.87 -11.04
N VAL A 106 -2.45 -22.76 -11.51
CA VAL A 106 -1.24 -23.20 -10.83
C VAL A 106 -0.64 -22.01 -10.06
N PRO A 107 -0.21 -22.21 -8.80
CA PRO A 107 0.51 -21.20 -8.04
C PRO A 107 1.75 -20.69 -8.81
N PHE A 108 1.87 -19.38 -8.92
CA PHE A 108 3.01 -18.77 -9.61
C PHE A 108 4.32 -19.04 -8.83
N PRO A 109 5.31 -19.77 -9.41
CA PRO A 109 6.50 -20.21 -8.69
C PRO A 109 7.33 -19.05 -8.12
N ARG A 110 7.94 -19.26 -6.94
CA ARG A 110 8.76 -18.24 -6.27
C ARG A 110 9.92 -17.77 -7.14
N GLU A 111 10.55 -18.68 -7.88
CA GLU A 111 11.67 -18.40 -8.76
C GLU A 111 11.25 -17.45 -9.90
N LYS A 112 10.03 -17.64 -10.44
CA LYS A 112 9.47 -16.74 -11.45
C LYS A 112 9.13 -15.36 -10.87
N LYS A 113 8.70 -15.27 -9.60
CA LYS A 113 8.52 -13.98 -8.90
C LYS A 113 9.84 -13.23 -8.82
N ILE A 114 10.89 -13.90 -8.35
CA ILE A 114 12.23 -13.30 -8.23
C ILE A 114 12.76 -12.86 -9.59
N GLN A 115 12.62 -13.68 -10.62
CA GLN A 115 13.04 -13.34 -11.98
C GLN A 115 12.29 -12.11 -12.51
N THR A 116 10.99 -12.03 -12.28
CA THR A 116 10.16 -10.88 -12.66
C THR A 116 10.65 -9.61 -11.98
N LEU A 117 10.84 -9.64 -10.65
CA LEU A 117 11.34 -8.50 -9.89
C LEU A 117 12.72 -8.03 -10.41
N ARG A 118 13.63 -8.97 -10.71
CA ARG A 118 14.96 -8.64 -11.27
C ARG A 118 14.87 -7.95 -12.63
N LYS A 119 13.94 -8.38 -13.51
CA LYS A 119 13.74 -7.75 -14.82
C LYS A 119 13.25 -6.31 -14.67
N PHE A 120 12.25 -6.08 -13.81
CA PHE A 120 11.76 -4.73 -13.50
C PHE A 120 12.86 -3.87 -12.89
N ALA A 121 13.58 -4.37 -11.89
CA ALA A 121 14.70 -3.65 -11.26
C ALA A 121 15.74 -3.22 -12.30
N LYS A 122 16.18 -4.13 -13.18
CA LYS A 122 17.14 -3.81 -14.25
C LYS A 122 16.64 -2.69 -15.16
N LYS A 123 15.36 -2.73 -15.56
CA LYS A 123 14.76 -1.71 -16.42
C LYS A 123 14.66 -0.36 -15.73
N LEU A 124 14.23 -0.33 -14.47
CA LEU A 124 14.14 0.89 -13.66
C LEU A 124 15.51 1.53 -13.43
N TYR A 125 16.53 0.74 -13.09
CA TYR A 125 17.90 1.24 -12.96
C TYR A 125 18.44 1.84 -14.27
N ALA A 126 18.12 1.23 -15.42
CA ALA A 126 18.51 1.76 -16.72
C ALA A 126 17.79 3.06 -17.09
N ILE A 127 16.55 3.27 -16.63
CA ILE A 127 15.83 4.54 -16.78
C ILE A 127 16.46 5.59 -15.87
N GLN A 128 16.69 5.25 -14.60
CA GLN A 128 17.29 6.15 -13.62
C GLN A 128 18.67 6.66 -14.08
N SER A 129 19.55 5.77 -14.56
CA SER A 129 20.88 6.17 -15.03
C SER A 129 20.80 7.12 -16.23
N LYS A 130 19.87 6.91 -17.16
CA LYS A 130 19.64 7.80 -18.30
C LYS A 130 19.09 9.17 -17.90
N VAL A 131 18.16 9.21 -16.94
CA VAL A 131 17.61 10.47 -16.41
C VAL A 131 18.72 11.30 -15.76
N PHE A 132 19.57 10.67 -14.95
CA PHE A 132 20.76 11.34 -14.40
C PHE A 132 21.68 11.85 -15.52
N SER A 133 21.99 11.03 -16.53
CA SER A 133 22.83 11.45 -17.66
C SER A 133 22.25 12.64 -18.44
N LEU A 134 20.93 12.70 -18.63
CA LEU A 134 20.26 13.81 -19.33
C LEU A 134 20.30 15.11 -18.50
N GLN A 135 20.19 15.04 -17.17
CA GLN A 135 20.32 16.21 -16.31
C GLN A 135 21.73 16.84 -16.36
N PHE A 136 22.79 16.05 -16.59
CA PHE A 136 24.15 16.56 -16.74
C PHE A 136 24.45 17.18 -18.13
N ILE A 137 23.65 16.88 -19.15
CA ILE A 137 23.82 17.45 -20.51
C ILE A 137 23.03 18.77 -20.67
N SER A 138 22.19 19.11 -19.69
CA SER A 138 21.23 20.24 -19.78
C SER A 138 21.69 21.54 -19.10
N PHE A 139 22.96 21.66 -18.70
CA PHE A 139 23.51 22.90 -18.12
C PHE A 139 24.62 23.47 -19.01
N PRO A 140 24.44 24.67 -19.62
CA PRO A 140 25.55 25.50 -20.07
C PRO A 140 26.26 26.20 -18.90
#